data_AF-A0AAE3U5M4-F1
#
_entry.id   AF-A0AAE3U5M4-F1
#
_cell.length_a   1.000
_cell.length_b   1.000
_cell.length_c   1.000
_cell.angle_alpha   90.00
_cell.angle_beta   90.00
_cell.angle_gamma   90.00
#
_symmetry.space_group_name_H-M   'P 1'
#
loop_
_entity.id
_entity.type
_entity.pdbx_description
1 polymer ?
#
loop_
_entity_poly.entity_id
_entity_poly.type
_entity_poly.pdbx_seq_one_letter_code
_entity_poly.pdbx_strand_id
1 'polypeptide(L)' 'MAIVDEERRKMLSAHSIGPRMIGYLEIIGIERLADLKGQNAGEIGFRINAALGRDHITCQGLRALKSLIDHAEQQT' A
#
# COMPACT_ATOMS: atom_id res chain seq x y z
N MET A 1 -3.66 4.85 -13.10
CA MET A 1 -3.56 6.33 -12.97
C MET A 1 -2.67 6.65 -11.77
N ALA A 2 -2.30 7.91 -11.58
CA ALA A 2 -1.54 8.33 -10.39
C ALA A 2 -2.49 8.51 -9.20
N ILE A 3 -2.05 8.16 -7.99
CA ILE A 3 -2.78 8.46 -6.76
C ILE A 3 -2.83 9.98 -6.60
N VAL A 4 -4.05 10.53 -6.50
CA VAL A 4 -4.27 11.96 -6.29
C VAL A 4 -3.72 12.40 -4.92
N ASP A 5 -3.31 13.66 -4.81
CA ASP A 5 -2.58 14.16 -3.63
C ASP A 5 -3.33 13.96 -2.30
N GLU A 6 -4.67 14.03 -2.31
CA GLU A 6 -5.49 13.80 -1.12
C GLU A 6 -5.37 12.34 -0.62
N GLU A 7 -5.53 11.37 -1.53
CA GLU A 7 -5.40 9.94 -1.22
C GLU A 7 -3.96 9.61 -0.81
N ARG A 8 -2.97 10.23 -1.47
CA ARG A 8 -1.56 10.11 -1.08
C ARG A 8 -1.33 10.58 0.35
N ARG A 9 -1.93 11.72 0.75
CA ARG A 9 -1.82 12.23 2.14
C ARG A 9 -2.48 11.29 3.14
N LYS A 10 -3.65 10.73 2.83
CA LYS A 10 -4.34 9.73 3.69
C LYS A 10 -3.50 8.46 3.84
N MET A 11 -2.86 7.99 2.77
CA MET A 11 -1.97 6.83 2.86
C MET A 11 -0.69 7.15 3.66
N LEU A 12 -0.13 8.35 3.52
CA LEU A 12 1.04 8.78 4.30
C LEU A 12 0.76 8.97 5.79
N SER A 13 -0.50 9.17 6.21
CA SER A 13 -0.83 9.23 7.65
C SER A 13 -0.81 7.87 8.33
N ALA A 14 -0.77 6.77 7.57
CA ALA A 14 -0.65 5.43 8.14
C ALA A 14 0.73 5.20 8.75
N HIS A 15 0.77 4.46 9.85
CA HIS A 15 2.01 4.16 10.55
C HIS A 15 2.98 3.37 9.66
N SER A 16 4.27 3.77 9.67
CA SER A 16 5.34 3.12 8.92
C SER A 16 5.19 3.11 7.39
N ILE A 17 4.33 3.99 6.83
CA ILE A 17 4.19 4.18 5.38
C ILE A 17 5.01 5.37 4.90
N GLY A 18 5.82 5.13 3.88
CA GLY A 18 6.62 6.16 3.23
C GLY A 18 6.26 6.33 1.74
N PRO A 19 6.77 7.39 1.08
CA PRO A 19 6.47 7.70 -0.32
C PRO A 19 6.76 6.54 -1.28
N ARG A 20 7.80 5.76 -0.98
CA ARG A 20 8.18 4.59 -1.77
C ARG A 20 7.11 3.49 -1.77
N MET A 21 6.47 3.27 -0.62
CA MET A 21 5.39 2.27 -0.52
C MET A 21 4.18 2.72 -1.35
N ILE A 22 3.86 4.01 -1.34
CA ILE A 22 2.80 4.57 -2.18
C ILE A 22 3.12 4.37 -3.66
N GLY A 23 4.36 4.64 -4.08
CA GLY A 23 4.78 4.36 -5.46
C GLY A 23 4.61 2.90 -5.86
N TYR A 24 4.81 1.94 -4.95
CA TYR A 24 4.54 0.53 -5.23
C TYR A 24 3.05 0.22 -5.39
N LEU A 25 2.20 0.84 -4.58
CA LEU A 25 0.74 0.73 -4.69
C LEU A 25 0.24 1.27 -6.04
N GLU A 26 0.80 2.40 -6.50
CA GLU A 26 0.51 2.96 -7.82
C GLU A 26 0.85 1.99 -8.94
N ILE A 27 2.01 1.34 -8.86
CA ILE A 27 2.47 0.36 -9.86
C ILE A 27 1.50 -0.81 -10.01
N ILE A 28 0.93 -1.28 -8.90
CA ILE A 28 -0.02 -2.41 -8.92
C ILE A 28 -1.49 -1.99 -9.13
N GLY A 29 -1.72 -0.69 -9.41
CA GLY A 29 -3.04 -0.14 -9.74
C GLY A 29 -3.93 0.16 -8.54
N ILE A 30 -3.37 0.34 -7.34
CA ILE A 30 -4.11 0.79 -6.16
C ILE A 30 -4.10 2.32 -6.15
N GLU A 31 -5.27 2.92 -6.22
CA GLU A 31 -5.42 4.37 -6.44
C GLU A 31 -6.02 5.09 -5.24
N ARG A 32 -6.74 4.37 -4.37
CA ARG A 32 -7.44 4.91 -3.20
C ARG A 32 -7.13 4.09 -1.96
N LEU A 33 -7.13 4.75 -0.80
CA LEU A 33 -6.98 4.07 0.48
C LEU A 33 -8.12 3.06 0.70
N ALA A 34 -9.33 3.38 0.22
CA ALA A 34 -10.48 2.49 0.29
C ALA A 34 -10.30 1.18 -0.49
N ASP A 35 -9.46 1.16 -1.53
CA ASP A 35 -9.21 -0.06 -2.33
C ASP A 35 -8.46 -1.12 -1.51
N LEU A 36 -7.80 -0.72 -0.42
CA LEU A 36 -7.03 -1.60 0.46
C LEU A 36 -7.90 -2.31 1.52
N LYS A 37 -9.15 -1.87 1.70
CA LYS A 37 -10.10 -2.51 2.64
C LYS A 37 -10.33 -3.97 2.24
N GLY A 38 -10.27 -4.87 3.21
CA GLY A 38 -10.43 -6.31 3.02
C GLY A 38 -9.29 -7.01 2.27
N GLN A 39 -8.25 -6.29 1.84
CA GLN A 39 -7.12 -6.92 1.14
C GLN A 39 -6.16 -7.61 2.11
N ASN A 40 -5.39 -8.56 1.56
CA ASN A 40 -4.33 -9.24 2.28
C ASN A 40 -2.97 -8.59 2.02
N ALA A 41 -2.24 -8.22 3.09
CA ALA A 41 -0.92 -7.60 2.97
C ALA A 41 0.11 -8.48 2.23
N GLY A 42 0.04 -9.80 2.39
CA GLY A 42 0.89 -10.77 1.69
C GLY A 42 0.60 -10.81 0.19
N GLU A 43 -0.67 -10.76 -0.20
CA GLU A 43 -1.09 -10.72 -1.60
C GLU A 43 -0.68 -9.41 -2.28
N ILE A 44 -0.87 -8.27 -1.61
CA ILE A 44 -0.37 -6.98 -2.09
C ILE A 44 1.15 -7.02 -2.24
N GLY A 45 1.85 -7.56 -1.23
CA GLY A 45 3.30 -7.71 -1.27
C GLY A 45 3.78 -8.55 -2.45
N PHE A 46 3.09 -9.66 -2.72
CA PHE A 46 3.36 -10.52 -3.87
C PHE A 46 3.13 -9.79 -5.20
N ARG A 47 2.00 -9.08 -5.35
CA ARG A 47 1.71 -8.29 -6.55
C ARG A 47 2.77 -7.22 -6.81
N ILE A 48 3.27 -6.57 -5.76
CA ILE A 48 4.34 -5.58 -5.86
C ILE A 48 5.64 -6.26 -6.34
N ASN A 49 6.04 -7.37 -5.73
CA ASN A 49 7.25 -8.09 -6.15
C ASN A 49 7.14 -8.57 -7.60
N ALA A 50 5.98 -9.08 -8.01
CA ALA A 50 5.70 -9.51 -9.36
C ALA A 50 5.80 -8.36 -10.36
N ALA A 51 5.19 -7.20 -10.06
CA ALA A 51 5.24 -6.03 -10.93
C ALA A 51 6.65 -5.43 -11.05
N LEU A 52 7.47 -5.55 -10.02
CA LEU A 52 8.87 -5.08 -10.01
C LEU A 52 9.88 -6.12 -10.52
N GLY A 53 9.43 -7.34 -10.81
CA GLY A 53 10.27 -8.44 -11.32
C GLY A 53 11.31 -8.97 -10.35
N ARG A 54 11.24 -8.63 -9.06
CA ARG A 54 12.14 -9.12 -7.99
C ARG A 54 11.53 -8.91 -6.61
N ASP A 55 12.09 -9.60 -5.61
CA ASP A 55 11.69 -9.43 -4.21
C ASP A 55 12.08 -8.05 -3.67
N HIS A 56 11.07 -7.21 -3.47
CA HIS A 56 11.18 -5.85 -2.97
C HIS A 56 10.55 -5.69 -1.59
N ILE A 57 9.46 -6.42 -1.33
CA ILE A 57 8.73 -6.37 -0.08
C ILE A 57 9.37 -7.31 0.93
N THR A 58 10.00 -6.71 1.93
CA THR A 58 10.59 -7.41 3.08
C THR A 58 9.52 -7.70 4.15
N CYS A 59 9.89 -8.44 5.20
CA CYS A 59 9.02 -8.61 6.38
C CYS A 59 8.58 -7.27 6.99
N GLN A 60 9.43 -6.24 6.95
CA GLN A 60 9.07 -4.90 7.41
C GLN A 60 8.08 -4.23 6.44
N GLY A 61 8.28 -4.41 5.12
CA GLY A 61 7.34 -3.95 4.11
C GLY A 61 5.95 -4.58 4.26
N LEU A 62 5.88 -5.88 4.57
CA LEU A 62 4.62 -6.56 4.86
C LEU A 62 3.92 -6.00 6.10
N ARG A 63 4.67 -5.67 7.16
CA ARG A 63 4.10 -5.04 8.36
C ARG A 63 3.56 -3.65 8.04
N ALA A 64 4.28 -2.86 7.24
CA ALA A 64 3.82 -1.55 6.80
C ALA A 64 2.52 -1.67 5.97
N LEU A 65 2.46 -2.61 5.02
CA LEU A 65 1.25 -2.90 4.25
C LEU A 65 0.08 -3.29 5.17
N LYS A 66 0.32 -4.12 6.18
CA LYS A 66 -0.70 -4.46 7.17
C LYS A 66 -1.19 -3.22 7.93
N SER A 67 -0.28 -2.37 8.42
CA SER A 67 -0.65 -1.12 9.10
C SER A 67 -1.45 -0.17 8.20
N LEU A 68 -1.18 -0.16 6.89
CA LEU A 68 -1.94 0.63 5.93
C LEU A 68 -3.35 0.08 5.72
N ILE A 69 -3.50 -1.25 5.63
CA ILE A 69 -4.81 -1.91 5.53
C ILE A 69 -5.61 -1.65 6.81
N ASP A 70 -5.00 -1.85 7.98
CA ASP A 70 -5.63 -1.56 9.27
C ASP A 70 -6.06 -0.09 9.37
N HIS A 71 -5.26 0.84 8.82
CA HIS A 71 -5.61 2.25 8.72
C HIS A 71 -6.79 2.51 7.77
N ALA A 72 -6.82 1.82 6.63
CA ALA A 72 -7.92 1.90 5.68
C ALA A 72 -9.24 1.45 6.32
N GLU A 73 -9.23 0.34 7.08
CA GLU A 73 -10.41 -0.18 7.80
C GLU A 73 -10.95 0.81 8.83
N GLN A 74 -10.09 1.63 9.44
CA GLN A 74 -10.48 2.62 10.44
C GLN A 74 -11.03 3.92 9.83
N GLN A 75 -10.73 4.21 8.56
CA GLN A 75 -11.32 5.35 7.87
C GLN A 75 -12.71 4.94 7.34
N THR A 76 -13.75 5.28 8.11
CA THR A 76 -15.17 5.01 7.78
C THR A 76 -15.62 5.80 6.56
#